data_AF-A0A2U2BBU8-F1
#
_entry.id   AF-A0A2U2BBU8-F1
#
_cell.length_a   1.000
_cell.length_b   1.000
_cell.length_c   1.000
_cell.angle_alpha   90.00
_cell.angle_beta   90.00
_cell.angle_gamma   90.00
#
_symmetry.space_group_name_H-M   'P 1'
#
loop_
_entity.id
_entity.type
_entity.pdbx_description
1 polymer ?
#
loop_
_entity_poly.entity_id
_entity_poly.type
_entity_poly.pdbx_seq_one_letter_code
_entity_poly.pdbx_strand_id
1 'polypeptide(L)' 'MAITNDYFKPMKTKLAIVAVFFIIAGFGMIHGGSQAMERVAIGLMGSGIVYLLYLLLTSGKKKEE' A
#
# COMPACT_ATOMS: atom_id res chain seq x y z
N MET A 1 -19.62 -14.21 15.55
CA MET A 1 -18.41 -14.00 14.72
C MET A 1 -18.30 -12.54 14.25
N ALA A 2 -18.51 -11.55 15.15
CA ALA A 2 -18.45 -10.13 14.80
C ALA A 2 -17.09 -9.48 15.14
N ILE A 3 -16.39 -10.01 16.16
CA ILE A 3 -15.18 -9.41 16.74
C ILE A 3 -14.01 -9.36 15.74
N THR A 4 -13.84 -10.37 14.88
CA THR A 4 -12.70 -10.45 13.95
C THR A 4 -12.72 -9.35 12.88
N ASN A 5 -13.90 -8.88 12.49
CA ASN A 5 -14.05 -7.91 11.40
C ASN A 5 -13.68 -6.48 11.83
N ASP A 6 -13.94 -6.15 13.10
CA ASP A 6 -13.65 -4.83 13.66
C ASP A 6 -12.16 -4.61 13.96
N TYR A 7 -11.37 -5.67 14.19
CA TYR A 7 -9.90 -5.58 14.24
C TYR A 7 -9.27 -5.50 12.84
N PHE A 8 -9.89 -6.13 11.85
CA PHE A 8 -9.40 -6.15 10.48
C PHE A 8 -9.45 -4.77 9.82
N LYS A 9 -10.49 -3.97 10.10
CA LYS A 9 -10.67 -2.64 9.54
C LYS A 9 -9.54 -1.65 9.92
N PRO A 10 -9.19 -1.43 11.20
CA PRO A 10 -8.09 -0.55 11.59
C PRO A 10 -6.72 -1.10 11.16
N MET A 11 -6.54 -2.41 11.11
CA MET A 11 -5.30 -3.02 10.62
C MET A 11 -5.08 -2.77 9.12
N LYS A 12 -6.13 -2.94 8.29
CA LYS A 12 -6.08 -2.58 6.87
C LYS A 12 -5.77 -1.10 6.66
N THR A 13 -6.36 -0.21 7.47
CA THR A 13 -6.05 1.23 7.43
C THR A 13 -4.59 1.50 7.76
N LYS A 14 -4.04 0.88 8.81
CA LYS A 14 -2.61 1.02 9.17
C LYS A 14 -1.70 0.56 8.03
N LEU A 15 -2.00 -0.59 7.42
CA LEU A 15 -1.20 -1.11 6.30
C LEU A 15 -1.35 -0.25 5.04
N ALA A 16 -2.53 0.32 4.78
CA ALA A 16 -2.72 1.28 3.69
C ALA A 16 -1.85 2.53 3.89
N ILE A 17 -1.78 3.05 5.12
CA ILE A 17 -0.90 4.18 5.46
C ILE A 17 0.56 3.83 5.20
N VAL A 18 1.02 2.64 5.63
CA VAL A 18 2.39 2.17 5.35
C VAL A 18 2.67 2.08 3.85
N ALA A 19 1.72 1.58 3.06
CA ALA A 19 1.86 1.51 1.61
C ALA A 19 1.96 2.90 0.96
N VAL A 20 1.21 3.89 1.45
CA VAL A 20 1.35 5.29 1.01
C VAL A 20 2.74 5.84 1.35
N PHE A 21 3.28 5.54 2.53
CA PHE A 21 4.64 5.93 2.88
C PHE A 21 5.69 5.34 1.94
N PHE A 22 5.53 4.08 1.52
CA PHE A 22 6.44 3.45 0.55
C PHE A 22 6.42 4.19 -0.80
N ILE A 23 5.24 4.62 -1.25
CA ILE A 23 5.10 5.41 -2.48
C ILE A 23 5.80 6.76 -2.33
N ILE A 24 5.57 7.49 -1.24
CA ILE A 24 6.17 8.82 -1.02
C ILE A 24 7.69 8.70 -0.89
N ALA A 25 8.18 7.72 -0.13
CA ALA A 25 9.62 7.47 0.03
C ALA A 25 10.28 7.13 -1.31
N GLY A 26 9.67 6.23 -2.09
CA GLY A 26 10.13 5.90 -3.44
C GLY A 26 10.13 7.11 -4.37
N PHE A 27 9.09 7.93 -4.36
CA PHE A 27 9.03 9.17 -5.13
C PHE A 27 10.14 10.16 -4.75
N GLY A 28 10.47 10.29 -3.47
CA GLY A 28 11.62 11.08 -3.04
C GLY A 28 12.94 10.56 -3.62
N MET A 29 13.12 9.23 -3.63
CA MET A 29 14.36 8.60 -4.08
C MET A 29 14.58 8.62 -5.60
N ILE A 30 13.53 8.71 -6.42
CA ILE A 30 13.69 8.71 -7.89
C ILE A 30 14.47 9.94 -8.38
N HIS A 31 14.51 11.02 -7.59
CA HIS A 31 15.26 12.24 -7.90
C HIS A 31 16.74 12.19 -7.48
N GLY A 32 17.22 11.07 -6.91
CA GLY A 32 18.58 10.93 -6.40
C GLY A 32 19.66 10.74 -7.45
N GLY A 33 19.33 10.64 -8.74
CA GLY A 33 20.26 10.62 -9.87
C GLY A 33 21.12 9.35 -10.04
N SER A 34 21.08 8.41 -9.09
CA SER A 34 21.73 7.10 -9.19
C SER A 34 20.75 6.06 -9.73
N GLN A 35 21.15 5.31 -10.77
CA GLN A 35 20.33 4.22 -11.32
C GLN A 35 19.97 3.14 -10.28
N ALA A 36 20.85 2.90 -9.31
CA ALA A 36 20.54 1.97 -8.23
C ALA A 36 19.39 2.49 -7.35
N MET A 37 19.39 3.79 -7.05
CA MET A 37 18.34 4.46 -6.29
C MET A 37 17.02 4.52 -7.07
N GLU A 38 17.06 4.73 -8.38
CA GLU A 38 15.88 4.67 -9.24
C GLU A 38 15.22 3.28 -9.21
N ARG A 39 16.02 2.20 -9.26
CA ARG A 39 15.50 0.82 -9.16
C ARG A 39 14.84 0.55 -7.81
N VAL A 40 15.46 1.00 -6.72
CA VAL A 40 14.89 0.89 -5.37
C VAL A 40 13.61 1.73 -5.25
N ALA A 41 13.60 2.94 -5.80
CA ALA A 41 12.44 3.83 -5.84
C ALA A 41 11.25 3.18 -6.57
N ILE A 42 11.48 2.60 -7.75
CA ILE A 42 10.46 1.90 -8.53
C ILE A 42 9.92 0.70 -7.75
N GLY A 43 10.78 -0.08 -7.08
CA GLY A 43 10.34 -1.22 -6.26
C GLY A 43 9.46 -0.80 -5.08
N LEU A 44 9.83 0.29 -4.40
CA LEU A 44 9.05 0.83 -3.27
C LEU A 44 7.71 1.40 -3.70
N MET A 45 7.68 2.20 -4.76
CA MET A 45 6.42 2.72 -5.31
C MET A 45 5.53 1.59 -5.82
N GLY A 46 6.10 0.66 -6.60
CA GLY A 46 5.37 -0.47 -7.17
C GLY A 46 4.74 -1.35 -6.10
N SER A 47 5.49 -1.71 -5.05
CA SER A 47 4.96 -2.53 -3.95
C SER A 47 3.82 -1.84 -3.19
N GLY A 48 3.95 -0.53 -2.91
CA GLY A 48 2.88 0.25 -2.29
C GLY A 48 1.63 0.33 -3.16
N ILE A 49 1.78 0.60 -4.47
CA ILE A 49 0.66 0.67 -5.42
C ILE A 49 -0.05 -0.68 -5.52
N VAL A 50 0.69 -1.77 -5.69
CA VAL A 50 0.12 -3.13 -5.79
C VAL A 50 -0.68 -3.47 -4.52
N TYR A 51 -0.18 -3.13 -3.34
CA TYR A 51 -0.90 -3.38 -2.09
C TYR A 51 -2.19 -2.56 -1.97
N LEU A 52 -2.17 -1.28 -2.38
CA LEU A 52 -3.38 -0.46 -2.38
C LEU A 52 -4.43 -0.97 -3.38
N LEU A 53 -4.01 -1.45 -4.56
CA LEU A 53 -4.90 -2.10 -5.52
C LEU A 53 -5.50 -3.38 -4.95
N TYR A 54 -4.70 -4.21 -4.26
CA TYR A 54 -5.20 -5.38 -3.56
C TYR A 54 -6.25 -5.01 -2.51
N LEU A 55 -6.01 -3.99 -1.69
CA LEU A 55 -6.99 -3.50 -0.72
C LEU A 55 -8.26 -2.98 -1.39
N LEU A 56 -8.15 -2.26 -2.50
CA LEU A 56 -9.29 -1.74 -3.25
C LEU A 56 -10.18 -2.89 -3.76
N LEU A 57 -9.57 -3.86 -4.45
CA LEU A 57 -10.29 -5.01 -5.02
C LEU A 57 -10.92 -5.91 -3.95
N THR A 58 -10.28 -6.04 -2.79
CA THR A 58 -10.79 -6.87 -1.69
C THR A 58 -11.81 -6.14 -0.81
N SER A 59 -11.81 -4.80 -0.78
CA SER A 59 -12.77 -4.01 0.00
C SER A 59 -14.14 -3.92 -0.67
N GLY A 60 -14.21 -4.00 -2.00
CA GLY A 60 -15.46 -3.99 -2.76
C GLY A 60 -16.31 -5.27 -2.64
N LYS A 61 -15.70 -6.41 -2.33
CA LYS A 61 -16.38 -7.73 -2.24
C LYS A 61 -17.26 -7.93 -0.99
N LYS A 62 -17.44 -6.90 -0.14
CA LYS A 62 -18.11 -7.02 1.15
C LYS A 62 -19.49 -6.36 1.22
N LYS A 63 -20.07 -6.01 0.06
CA LYS A 63 -21.34 -5.27 -0.01
C LYS A 63 -22.35 -5.92 -0.97
N GLU A 64 -22.42 -7.25 -0.91
CA GLU A 64 -23.52 -8.04 -1.49
C GLU A 64 -24.01 -9.03 -0.42
N GLU A 65 -24.67 -8.49 0.60
CA GLU A 65 -25.73 -9.16 1.38
C GLU A 65 -26.82 -8.13 1.65
#